data_AF-G6YDZ0-F1
#
_entry.id   AF-G6YDZ0-F1
#
_cell.length_a   1.000
_cell.length_b   1.000
_cell.length_c   1.000
_cell.angle_alpha   90.00
_cell.angle_beta   90.00
_cell.angle_gamma   90.00
#
_symmetry.space_group_name_H-M   'P 1'
#
loop_
_entity.id
_entity.type
_entity.pdbx_description
1 polymer ?
#
loop_
_entity_poly.entity_id
_entity_poly.type
_entity_poly.pdbx_seq_one_letter_code
_entity_poly.pdbx_strand_id
1 'polypeptide(L)' 'MSVGIRHDDLRRRNRAMVISAVRRAGQPSRTEIAATTGLSHSTISAISSDLIQEGI' A
#
# COMPACT_ATOMS: atom_id res chain seq x y z
N MET A 1 -21.52 -10.24 12.01
CA MET A 1 -20.70 -9.01 11.77
C MET A 1 -19.25 -9.45 11.66
N SER A 2 -18.37 -8.78 10.89
CA SER A 2 -16.88 -8.87 11.01
C SER A 2 -16.03 -9.55 9.92
N VAL A 3 -16.40 -9.52 8.63
CA VAL A 3 -15.40 -9.69 7.55
C VAL A 3 -15.09 -8.36 6.86
N GLY A 4 -16.11 -7.58 6.50
CA GLY A 4 -15.94 -6.26 5.87
C GLY A 4 -15.07 -5.29 6.68
N ILE A 5 -15.37 -5.12 7.97
CA ILE A 5 -14.61 -4.22 8.87
C ILE A 5 -13.12 -4.62 8.91
N ARG A 6 -12.82 -5.92 9.02
CA ARG A 6 -11.44 -6.41 9.06
C ARG A 6 -10.70 -6.19 7.75
N HIS A 7 -11.41 -6.29 6.62
CA HIS A 7 -10.84 -6.03 5.31
C HIS A 7 -10.53 -4.55 5.11
N ASP A 8 -11.41 -3.65 5.54
CA ASP A 8 -11.19 -2.21 5.47
C ASP A 8 -10.03 -1.76 6.37
N ASP A 9 -9.94 -2.32 7.58
CA ASP A 9 -8.82 -2.09 8.49
C ASP A 9 -7.50 -2.59 7.89
N LEU A 10 -7.50 -3.77 7.27
CA LEU A 10 -6.34 -4.33 6.60
C LEU A 10 -5.91 -3.45 5.41
N ARG A 11 -6.86 -2.99 4.59
CA ARG A 11 -6.58 -2.09 3.46
C ARG A 11 -6.00 -0.77 3.96
N ARG A 12 -6.56 -0.19 5.03
CA ARG A 12 -6.06 1.05 5.65
C ARG A 12 -4.64 0.87 6.18
N ARG A 13 -4.35 -0.25 6.85
CA ARG A 13 -3.00 -0.57 7.35
C ARG A 13 -2.00 -0.74 6.20
N ASN A 14 -2.36 -1.49 5.18
CA ASN A 14 -1.50 -1.70 4.01
C ASN A 14 -1.19 -0.36 3.31
N ARG A 15 -2.20 0.51 3.16
CA ARG A 15 -2.01 1.85 2.59
C ARG A 15 -1.04 2.70 3.41
N ALA A 16 -1.15 2.68 4.74
CA ALA A 16 -0.22 3.39 5.61
C ALA A 16 1.24 2.87 5.47
N MET A 17 1.42 1.55 5.32
CA MET A 17 2.73 0.95 5.08
C MET A 17 3.35 1.40 3.75
N VAL A 18 2.56 1.40 2.67
CA VAL A 18 3.01 1.83 1.34
C VAL A 18 3.40 3.31 1.34
N ILE A 19 2.57 4.20 1.88
CA ILE A 19 2.88 5.63 1.98
C ILE A 19 4.16 5.85 2.77
N SER A 20 4.34 5.12 3.88
CA SER A 20 5.54 5.24 4.71
C SER A 20 6.79 4.77 3.97
N ALA A 21 6.70 3.70 3.18
CA ALA A 21 7.80 3.20 2.35
C ALA A 21 8.18 4.21 1.25
N VAL A 22 7.18 4.75 0.54
CA VAL A 22 7.37 5.78 -0.50
C VAL A 22 8.05 7.02 0.08
N ARG A 23 7.54 7.54 1.20
CA ARG A 23 8.09 8.75 1.83
C ARG A 23 9.53 8.58 2.33
N ARG A 24 9.91 7.38 2.79
CA ARG A 24 11.28 7.12 3.25
C ARG A 24 12.28 6.96 2.11
N ALA A 25 11.87 6.33 1.00
CA ALA A 25 12.75 6.06 -0.13
C ALA A 25 12.73 7.15 -1.21
N GLY A 26 11.81 8.13 -1.13
CA GLY A 26 11.68 9.24 -2.08
C GLY A 26 10.98 8.83 -3.37
N GLN A 27 11.61 7.97 -4.17
CA GLN A 27 11.08 7.45 -5.44
C GLN A 27 11.34 5.94 -5.60
N PRO A 28 10.81 5.08 -4.70
CA PRO A 28 10.98 3.65 -4.84
C PRO A 28 10.14 3.07 -5.98
N SER A 29 10.66 2.04 -6.63
CA SER A 29 9.89 1.18 -7.53
C SER A 29 8.86 0.34 -6.77
N ARG A 30 7.81 -0.12 -7.46
CA ARG A 30 6.78 -1.00 -6.87
C ARG A 30 7.36 -2.30 -6.30
N THR A 31 8.41 -2.82 -6.94
CA THR A 31 9.17 -4.00 -6.50
C THR A 31 9.93 -3.75 -5.19
N GLU A 32 10.55 -2.57 -5.03
CA GLU A 32 11.23 -2.20 -3.79
C GLU A 32 10.23 -1.96 -2.65
N ILE A 33 9.06 -1.39 -2.94
CA ILE A 33 7.99 -1.26 -1.96
C ILE A 33 7.55 -2.66 -1.50
N ALA A 34 7.29 -3.59 -2.43
CA ALA A 34 6.91 -4.95 -2.08
C ALA A 34 7.97 -5.65 -1.20
N ALA A 35 9.25 -5.50 -1.55
CA ALA A 35 10.36 -6.06 -0.78
C ALA A 35 10.47 -5.46 0.63
N THR A 36 10.24 -4.15 0.78
CA THR A 36 10.36 -3.46 2.08
C THR A 36 9.12 -3.62 2.96
N THR A 37 7.92 -3.76 2.39
CA THR A 37 6.67 -3.90 3.15
C THR A 37 6.23 -5.35 3.34
N GLY A 38 6.80 -6.30 2.58
CA GLY A 38 6.37 -7.71 2.57
C GLY A 38 4.96 -7.93 2.01
N LEU A 39 4.44 -6.95 1.26
CA LEU A 39 3.10 -7.02 0.67
C LEU A 39 3.18 -7.68 -0.71
N SER A 40 2.10 -8.34 -1.12
CA SER A 40 2.03 -8.93 -2.44
C SER A 40 2.08 -7.85 -3.55
N HIS A 41 2.62 -8.20 -4.71
CA HIS A 41 2.68 -7.29 -5.85
C HIS A 41 1.30 -6.79 -6.30
N SER A 42 0.26 -7.64 -6.20
CA SER A 42 -1.12 -7.23 -6.53
C SER A 42 -1.66 -6.23 -5.52
N THR A 43 -1.39 -6.41 -4.23
CA THR A 43 -1.75 -5.43 -3.18
C THR A 43 -1.04 -4.10 -3.39
N ILE A 44 0.26 -4.11 -3.72
CA ILE A 44 1.01 -2.90 -4.04
C ILE A 44 0.40 -2.21 -5.26
N SER A 45 0.14 -2.94 -6.35
CA SER A 45 -0.41 -2.37 -7.58
C SER A 45 -1.76 -1.69 -7.34
N ALA A 46 -2.66 -2.33 -6.59
CA ALA A 46 -3.95 -1.75 -6.23
C ALA A 46 -3.79 -0.47 -5.41
N ILE A 47 -3.01 -0.51 -4.32
CA ILE A 47 -2.83 0.65 -3.44
C ILE A 47 -2.12 1.79 -4.16
N SER A 48 -1.07 1.51 -4.93
CA SER A 48 -0.36 2.53 -5.71
C SER A 48 -1.28 3.18 -6.74
N SER A 49 -2.18 2.41 -7.37
CA SER A 49 -3.14 2.98 -8.32
C SER A 49 -4.12 3.91 -7.62
N ASP A 50 -4.63 3.53 -6.45
CA ASP A 50 -5.47 4.40 -5.62
C ASP A 50 -4.74 5.70 -5.25
N LEU A 51 -3.49 5.60 -4.80
CA LEU A 51 -2.68 6.77 -4.41
C LEU A 51 -2.43 7.72 -5.59
N ILE A 52 -2.13 7.18 -6.77
CA ILE A 52 -1.95 7.96 -8.00
C ILE A 52 -3.26 8.66 -8.38
N GLN A 53 -4.40 7.97 -8.27
CA GLN A 53 -5.71 8.55 -8.54
C GLN A 53 -6.07 9.66 -7.54
N GLU A 54 -5.60 9.56 -6.31
CA GLU A 54 -5.74 10.58 -5.26
C GLU A 54 -4.73 11.74 -5.39
N GLY A 55 -3.72 11.62 -6.27
CA GLY A 55 -2.69 12.65 -6.47
C GLY A 55 -1.65 12.74 -5.35
N ILE A 56 -1.40 11.63 -4.64
CA ILE A 56 -0.43 11.52 -3.54
C ILE A 56 0.93 11.05 -4.07
#